data_AF-A0A971F0Y0-F1
#
_entry.id   AF-A0A971F0Y0-F1
#
_cell.length_a   1.000
_cell.length_b   1.000
_cell.length_c   1.000
_cell.angle_alpha   90.00
_cell.angle_beta   90.00
_cell.angle_gamma   90.00
#
_symmetry.space_group_name_H-M   'P 1'
#
loop_
_entity.id
_entity.type
_entity.pdbx_description
1 polymer ?
#
loop_
_entity_poly.entity_id
_entity_poly.type
_entity_poly.pdbx_seq_one_letter_code
_entity_poly.pdbx_strand_id
1 'polypeptide(L)'
;MGSGGGPSLKNTSTSCLRRDILPMLARRVASAIEGAIIYGLEPLEEIRLRAYKPLVLQNYYREWFIGAGNLLSAKPSGAFIVTQEDIRATLELMSENSIYAYQEEIRNGYITIKGGHRVGLAGRVILDGPLVKNIKDISGLNIRLANQIFGCSQKAIKYL
;
A
#
# COMPACT_ATOMS: atom_id res chain seq x y z
N MET A 1 8.82 3.97 42.78
CA MET A 1 9.74 4.18 41.64
C MET A 1 9.21 3.38 40.47
N GLY A 2 8.36 3.99 39.64
CA GLY A 2 7.70 3.33 38.52
C GLY A 2 8.48 3.54 37.23
N SER A 3 9.16 2.50 36.74
CA SER A 3 9.74 2.46 35.40
C SER A 3 8.67 2.01 34.40
N GLY A 4 7.84 2.95 33.97
CA GLY A 4 6.93 2.77 32.83
C GLY A 4 7.66 3.00 31.53
N GLY A 5 8.25 1.96 30.96
CA GLY A 5 8.76 1.96 29.59
C GLY A 5 7.60 2.01 28.61
N GLY A 6 7.26 3.21 28.12
CA GLY A 6 6.32 3.37 27.01
C GLY A 6 6.88 2.76 25.72
N PRO A 7 6.04 2.15 24.86
CA PRO A 7 6.51 1.51 23.64
C PRO A 7 7.08 2.56 22.68
N SER A 8 8.31 2.32 22.24
CA SER A 8 9.06 3.16 21.32
C SER A 8 8.35 3.25 19.96
N LEU A 9 8.10 4.48 19.49
CA LEU A 9 7.39 4.84 18.26
C LEU A 9 7.90 4.19 16.96
N LYS A 10 9.08 3.55 17.00
CA LYS A 10 9.70 2.90 15.84
C LYS A 10 9.22 1.46 15.58
N ASN A 11 8.55 0.81 16.54
CA ASN A 11 8.29 -0.64 16.43
C ASN A 11 6.92 -1.01 15.85
N THR A 12 5.94 -0.10 15.82
CA THR A 12 4.55 -0.47 15.48
C THR A 12 4.25 -0.37 13.98
N SER A 13 4.73 0.67 13.28
CA SER A 13 4.50 0.84 11.82
C SER A 13 5.14 -0.27 10.99
N THR A 14 6.33 -0.73 11.37
CA THR A 14 6.96 -1.90 10.74
C THR A 14 6.13 -3.16 10.91
N SER A 15 5.51 -3.33 12.07
CA SER A 15 4.72 -4.53 12.37
C SER A 15 3.43 -4.61 11.55
N CYS A 16 2.73 -3.50 11.30
CA CYS A 16 1.53 -3.52 10.46
C CYS A 16 1.86 -3.72 8.98
N LEU A 17 2.90 -3.06 8.45
CA LEU A 17 3.35 -3.27 7.07
C LEU A 17 3.71 -4.73 6.82
N ARG A 18 4.50 -5.34 7.71
CA ARG A 18 4.91 -6.76 7.58
C ARG A 18 3.76 -7.75 7.75
N ARG A 19 2.83 -7.49 8.66
CA ARG A 19 1.73 -8.41 8.98
C ARG A 19 0.54 -8.26 8.04
N ASP A 20 0.14 -7.03 7.75
CA ASP A 20 -1.16 -6.74 7.14
C ASP A 20 -1.05 -6.48 5.62
N ILE A 21 0.11 -6.01 5.14
CA ILE A 21 0.28 -5.59 3.74
C ILE A 21 1.17 -6.52 2.94
N LEU A 22 2.39 -6.83 3.40
CA LEU A 22 3.33 -7.66 2.63
C LEU A 22 2.74 -9.01 2.19
N PRO A 23 1.94 -9.73 3.01
CA PRO A 23 1.32 -10.99 2.59
C PRO A 23 0.27 -10.83 1.48
N MET A 24 -0.25 -9.62 1.28
CA MET A 24 -1.24 -9.30 0.27
C MET A 24 -0.62 -8.79 -1.05
N LEU A 25 0.70 -8.68 -1.13
CA LEU A 25 1.42 -8.23 -2.31
C LEU A 25 1.99 -9.40 -3.10
N ALA A 26 2.09 -9.25 -4.42
CA ALA A 26 2.84 -10.18 -5.25
C ALA A 26 4.26 -10.37 -4.71
N ARG A 27 4.74 -11.61 -4.68
CA ARG A 27 6.00 -12.01 -4.03
C ARG A 27 7.19 -11.11 -4.38
N ARG A 28 7.34 -10.75 -5.67
CA ARG A 28 8.43 -9.87 -6.13
C ARG A 28 8.34 -8.48 -5.53
N VAL A 29 7.13 -7.91 -5.45
CA VAL A 29 6.88 -6.59 -4.85
C VAL A 29 7.10 -6.66 -3.33
N ALA A 30 6.56 -7.69 -2.68
CA ALA A 30 6.73 -7.89 -1.24
C ALA A 30 8.21 -7.99 -0.85
N SER A 31 8.99 -8.82 -1.56
CA SER A 31 10.44 -8.99 -1.30
C SER A 31 11.23 -7.71 -1.57
N ALA A 32 10.87 -6.94 -2.60
CA ALA A 32 11.53 -5.67 -2.87
C ALA A 32 11.30 -4.68 -1.72
N ILE A 33 10.05 -4.53 -1.27
CA ILE A 33 9.69 -3.64 -0.16
C ILE A 33 10.33 -4.12 1.14
N GLU A 34 10.35 -5.42 1.41
CA GLU A 34 11.00 -5.98 2.60
C GLU A 34 12.50 -5.65 2.64
N GLY A 35 13.19 -5.76 1.51
CA GLY A 35 14.59 -5.32 1.40
C GLY A 35 14.75 -3.83 1.67
N ALA A 36 13.83 -2.99 1.17
CA ALA A 36 13.85 -1.55 1.38
C ALA A 36 13.58 -1.12 2.84
N ILE A 37 12.77 -1.88 3.60
CA ILE A 37 12.52 -1.64 5.03
C ILE A 37 13.82 -1.71 5.85
N ILE A 38 14.73 -2.63 5.50
CA ILE A 38 16.03 -2.79 6.17
C ILE A 38 16.86 -1.49 6.10
N TYR A 39 16.66 -0.68 5.05
CA TYR A 39 17.38 0.57 4.81
C TYR A 39 16.66 1.84 5.31
N GLY A 40 15.60 1.69 6.12
CA GLY A 40 14.97 2.83 6.82
C GLY A 40 13.88 3.58 6.04
N LEU A 41 13.07 2.86 5.25
CA LEU A 41 11.94 3.42 4.49
C LEU A 41 10.85 4.07 5.37
N GLU A 42 10.79 3.78 6.67
CA GLU A 42 9.67 4.16 7.53
C GLU A 42 9.74 5.59 8.10
N PRO A 43 8.58 6.24 8.30
CA PRO A 43 7.21 5.75 8.09
C PRO A 43 6.85 5.67 6.59
N LEU A 44 6.00 4.72 6.21
CA LEU A 44 5.45 4.57 4.85
C LEU A 44 3.95 4.90 4.88
N GLU A 45 3.48 5.63 3.88
CA GLU A 45 2.07 6.09 3.81
C GLU A 45 1.37 5.53 2.59
N GLU A 46 2.07 5.44 1.46
CA GLU A 46 1.48 5.02 0.19
C GLU A 46 2.42 4.11 -0.59
N ILE A 47 1.86 3.06 -1.18
CA ILE A 47 2.53 2.15 -2.11
C ILE A 47 1.76 2.21 -3.43
N ARG A 48 2.42 2.63 -4.51
CA ARG A 48 1.81 2.70 -5.85
C ARG A 48 2.41 1.67 -6.78
N LEU A 49 1.56 0.78 -7.27
CA LEU A 49 1.86 -0.17 -8.34
C LEU A 49 1.23 0.35 -9.62
N ARG A 50 2.01 0.45 -10.70
CA ARG A 50 1.51 0.79 -12.03
C ARG A 50 2.22 -0.07 -13.06
N ALA A 51 1.47 -0.73 -13.94
CA ALA A 51 2.03 -1.65 -14.91
C ALA A 51 3.10 -0.96 -15.75
N TYR A 52 4.26 -1.60 -15.87
CA TYR A 52 5.42 -1.15 -16.63
C TYR A 52 6.02 0.18 -16.16
N LYS A 53 5.75 0.56 -14.90
CA LYS A 53 6.34 1.75 -14.26
C LYS A 53 7.09 1.36 -12.99
N PRO A 54 8.02 2.22 -12.53
CA PRO A 54 8.66 2.03 -11.24
C PRO A 54 7.67 1.88 -10.08
N LEU A 55 7.95 0.96 -9.16
CA LEU A 55 7.27 0.90 -7.87
C LEU A 55 7.58 2.19 -7.10
N VAL A 56 6.53 2.85 -6.59
CA VAL A 56 6.67 4.08 -5.81
C VAL A 56 6.24 3.82 -4.38
N LEU A 57 7.11 4.22 -3.46
CA LEU A 57 6.87 4.20 -2.02
C LEU A 57 6.89 5.64 -1.55
N GLN A 58 5.84 6.11 -0.90
CA GLN A 58 5.74 7.50 -0.48
C GLN A 58 5.52 7.60 1.02
N ASN A 59 6.17 8.61 1.61
CA ASN A 59 5.90 9.09 2.95
C ASN A 59 5.70 10.61 2.95
N TYR A 60 5.44 11.19 4.13
CA TYR A 60 5.22 12.63 4.28
C TYR A 60 6.27 13.51 3.59
N TYR A 61 7.52 13.06 3.55
CA TYR A 61 8.64 13.87 3.06
C TYR A 61 8.81 13.78 1.55
N ARG A 62 8.78 12.56 0.98
CA ARG A 62 9.11 12.34 -0.43
C ARG A 62 8.66 10.98 -0.96
N GLU A 63 8.77 10.85 -2.28
CA GLU A 63 8.70 9.58 -2.99
C GLU A 63 10.06 8.87 -2.98
N TRP A 64 10.00 7.55 -2.98
CA TRP A 64 11.11 6.63 -3.02
C TRP A 64 10.86 5.54 -4.04
N PHE A 65 11.95 5.07 -4.62
CA PHE A 65 12.00 3.97 -5.57
C PHE A 65 12.96 2.91 -5.04
N ILE A 66 12.82 1.68 -5.50
CA ILE A 66 13.73 0.59 -5.14
C ILE A 66 14.69 0.37 -6.31
N GLY A 67 15.96 0.75 -6.15
CA GLY A 67 17.01 0.54 -7.13
C GLY A 67 17.58 -0.88 -7.13
N ALA A 68 18.70 -1.07 -7.82
CA ALA A 68 19.43 -2.34 -7.82
C ALA A 68 19.81 -2.78 -6.39
N GLY A 69 19.71 -4.08 -6.12
CA GLY A 69 20.06 -4.65 -4.80
C GLY A 69 19.08 -4.29 -3.68
N ASN A 70 17.84 -3.90 -3.98
CA ASN A 70 16.81 -3.47 -3.03
C ASN A 70 17.16 -2.19 -2.23
N LEU A 71 18.05 -1.35 -2.76
CA LEU A 71 18.43 -0.09 -2.14
C LEU A 71 17.40 1.00 -2.45
N LEU A 72 17.12 1.86 -1.46
CA LEU A 72 16.25 3.03 -1.64
C LEU A 72 16.94 4.07 -2.53
N SER A 73 16.17 4.59 -3.49
CA SER A 73 16.59 5.64 -4.42
C SER A 73 15.56 6.75 -4.47
N ALA A 74 16.02 8.00 -4.55
CA ALA A 74 15.16 9.16 -4.83
C ALA A 74 14.87 9.33 -6.33
N LYS A 75 15.51 8.54 -7.20
CA LYS A 75 15.37 8.60 -8.65
C LYS A 75 14.73 7.31 -9.19
N PRO A 76 13.84 7.41 -10.20
CA PRO A 76 13.21 6.25 -10.83
C PRO A 76 14.14 5.47 -11.77
N SER A 77 15.27 6.04 -12.16
CA SER A 77 16.22 5.42 -13.09
C SER A 77 16.81 4.14 -12.49
N GLY A 78 16.67 3.00 -13.21
CA GLY A 78 17.13 1.69 -12.72
C GLY A 78 16.31 1.11 -11.57
N ALA A 79 15.10 1.63 -11.34
CA ALA A 79 14.22 1.14 -10.29
C ALA A 79 13.50 -0.16 -10.67
N PHE A 80 13.02 -0.87 -9.65
CA PHE A 80 12.14 -2.02 -9.75
C PHE A 80 10.89 -1.66 -10.56
N ILE A 81 10.72 -2.33 -11.70
CA ILE A 81 9.57 -2.14 -12.58
C ILE A 81 8.47 -3.13 -12.21
N VAL A 82 7.28 -2.58 -11.94
CA VAL A 82 6.07 -3.36 -11.68
C VAL A 82 5.56 -3.93 -13.01
N THR A 83 5.25 -5.21 -13.04
CA THR A 83 4.67 -5.89 -14.20
C THR A 83 3.15 -5.98 -14.08
N GLN A 84 2.46 -6.24 -15.20
CA GLN A 84 1.03 -6.51 -15.18
C GLN A 84 0.69 -7.75 -14.31
N GLU A 85 1.59 -8.72 -14.28
CA GLU A 85 1.46 -9.93 -13.47
C GLU A 85 1.57 -9.62 -11.97
N ASP A 86 2.47 -8.71 -11.57
CA ASP A 86 2.56 -8.28 -10.17
C ASP A 86 1.23 -7.62 -9.70
N ILE A 87 0.56 -6.88 -10.59
CA ILE A 87 -0.73 -6.24 -10.29
C ILE A 87 -1.83 -7.29 -10.16
N ARG A 88 -1.92 -8.22 -11.11
CA ARG A 88 -2.91 -9.30 -11.10
C ARG A 88 -2.79 -10.16 -9.84
N ALA A 89 -1.57 -10.61 -9.54
CA ALA A 89 -1.30 -11.42 -8.36
C ALA A 89 -1.57 -10.66 -7.05
N THR A 90 -1.23 -9.37 -6.98
CA THR A 90 -1.55 -8.54 -5.80
C THR A 90 -3.06 -8.40 -5.60
N LEU A 91 -3.81 -8.17 -6.68
CA LEU A 91 -5.27 -8.06 -6.62
C LEU A 91 -5.93 -9.38 -6.18
N GLU A 92 -5.44 -10.52 -6.67
CA GLU A 92 -5.91 -11.85 -6.28
C GLU A 92 -5.68 -12.11 -4.78
N LEU A 93 -4.50 -11.78 -4.26
CA LEU A 93 -4.18 -11.91 -2.85
C LEU A 93 -5.05 -11.00 -1.97
N MET A 94 -5.24 -9.74 -2.37
CA MET A 94 -6.07 -8.76 -1.64
C MET A 94 -7.56 -9.12 -1.62
N SER A 95 -8.05 -9.77 -2.67
CA SER A 95 -9.44 -10.21 -2.77
C SER A 95 -9.68 -11.59 -2.15
N GLU A 96 -8.71 -12.15 -1.41
CA GLU A 96 -8.76 -13.50 -0.84
C GLU A 96 -9.09 -14.57 -1.91
N ASN A 97 -8.58 -14.39 -3.14
CA ASN A 97 -8.89 -15.17 -4.34
C ASN A 97 -10.37 -15.18 -4.75
N SER A 98 -11.14 -14.20 -4.29
CA SER A 98 -12.58 -14.09 -4.51
C SER A 98 -12.92 -12.76 -5.21
N ILE A 99 -12.32 -12.52 -6.37
CA ILE A 99 -12.53 -11.31 -7.19
C ILE A 99 -14.03 -11.03 -7.41
N TYR A 100 -14.85 -12.08 -7.51
CA TYR A 100 -16.30 -11.97 -7.67
C TYR A 100 -17.00 -11.36 -6.45
N ALA A 101 -16.55 -11.68 -5.24
CA ALA A 101 -17.10 -11.10 -4.01
C ALA A 101 -16.83 -9.59 -3.90
N TYR A 102 -15.77 -9.11 -4.56
CA TYR A 102 -15.33 -7.72 -4.56
C TYR A 102 -15.78 -6.93 -5.80
N GLN A 103 -16.69 -7.46 -6.63
CA GLN A 103 -17.06 -6.77 -7.88
C GLN A 103 -17.66 -5.38 -7.69
N GLU A 104 -18.50 -5.17 -6.66
CA GLU A 104 -19.06 -3.85 -6.38
C GLU A 104 -17.97 -2.86 -5.94
N GLU A 105 -17.04 -3.30 -5.10
CA GLU A 105 -15.88 -2.52 -4.65
C GLU A 105 -14.96 -2.17 -5.83
N ILE A 106 -14.67 -3.15 -6.69
CA ILE A 106 -13.89 -2.95 -7.91
C ILE A 106 -14.59 -1.97 -8.85
N ARG A 107 -15.92 -2.06 -9.00
CA ARG A 107 -16.72 -1.12 -9.79
C ARG A 107 -16.66 0.30 -9.22
N ASN A 108 -16.61 0.43 -7.90
CA ASN A 108 -16.43 1.71 -7.21
C ASN A 108 -14.97 2.21 -7.24
N GLY A 109 -14.04 1.40 -7.76
CA GLY A 109 -12.64 1.75 -7.94
C GLY A 109 -11.79 1.67 -6.68
N TYR A 110 -12.24 0.99 -5.63
CA TYR A 110 -11.44 0.78 -4.43
C TYR A 110 -11.81 -0.52 -3.70
N ILE A 111 -10.86 -1.08 -2.94
CA ILE A 111 -11.05 -2.21 -2.04
C ILE A 111 -10.58 -1.81 -0.64
N THR A 112 -11.29 -2.24 0.39
CA THR A 112 -10.83 -2.08 1.79
C THR A 112 -10.28 -3.40 2.29
N ILE A 113 -9.07 -3.39 2.84
CA ILE A 113 -8.42 -4.60 3.35
C ILE A 113 -8.30 -4.58 4.88
N LYS A 114 -8.09 -5.76 5.46
CA LYS A 114 -7.86 -5.93 6.92
C LYS A 114 -6.78 -4.96 7.41
N GLY A 115 -6.97 -4.41 8.62
CA GLY A 115 -6.10 -3.35 9.16
C GLY A 115 -6.56 -1.91 8.83
N GLY A 116 -7.65 -1.74 8.07
CA GLY A 116 -8.22 -0.43 7.76
C GLY A 116 -7.48 0.31 6.63
N HIS A 117 -6.59 -0.38 5.92
CA HIS A 117 -5.91 0.15 4.74
C HIS A 117 -6.88 0.22 3.55
N ARG A 118 -6.62 1.16 2.64
CA ARG A 118 -7.47 1.39 1.46
C ARG A 118 -6.67 1.20 0.19
N VAL A 119 -7.24 0.49 -0.78
CA VAL A 119 -6.61 0.20 -2.06
C VAL A 119 -7.45 0.83 -3.16
N GLY A 120 -6.94 1.87 -3.82
CA GLY A 120 -7.54 2.39 -5.05
C GLY A 120 -7.13 1.56 -6.26
N LEU A 121 -8.04 1.40 -7.22
CA LEU A 121 -7.82 0.66 -8.46
C LEU A 121 -7.81 1.62 -9.65
N ALA A 122 -6.92 1.38 -10.60
CA ALA A 122 -6.88 2.10 -11.87
C ALA A 122 -6.85 1.11 -13.04
N GLY A 123 -7.67 1.34 -14.06
CA GLY A 123 -7.81 0.49 -15.24
C GLY A 123 -8.73 1.11 -16.28
N ARG A 124 -9.10 0.33 -17.31
CA ARG A 124 -10.11 0.75 -18.29
C ARG A 124 -11.50 0.71 -17.68
N VAL A 125 -12.18 1.85 -17.67
CA VAL A 125 -13.55 1.97 -17.19
C VAL A 125 -14.53 1.64 -18.30
N ILE A 126 -15.46 0.73 -18.04
CA ILE A 126 -16.62 0.47 -18.88
C ILE A 126 -17.80 1.22 -18.29
N LEU A 127 -18.43 2.07 -19.10
CA LEU A 127 -19.57 2.89 -18.71
C LEU A 127 -20.90 2.24 -19.13
N ASP A 128 -21.96 2.53 -18.37
CA ASP A 128 -23.35 2.31 -18.74
C ASP A 128 -24.09 3.66 -18.58
N GLY A 129 -24.15 4.44 -19.65
CA GLY A 129 -24.56 5.84 -19.58
C GLY A 129 -23.63 6.67 -18.67
N PRO A 130 -24.16 7.43 -17.68
CA PRO A 130 -23.34 8.21 -16.75
C PRO A 130 -22.73 7.39 -15.59
N LEU A 131 -23.08 6.10 -15.48
CA LEU A 131 -22.66 5.25 -14.37
C LEU A 131 -21.48 4.36 -14.78
N VAL A 132 -20.51 4.17 -13.87
CA VAL A 132 -19.46 3.16 -14.04
C VAL A 132 -20.09 1.78 -13.91
N LYS A 133 -19.98 0.96 -14.97
CA LYS A 133 -20.47 -0.42 -15.01
C LYS A 133 -19.45 -1.38 -14.44
N ASN A 134 -18.18 -1.23 -14.83
CA ASN A 134 -17.09 -2.10 -14.41
C ASN A 134 -15.72 -1.45 -14.68
N ILE A 135 -14.67 -1.89 -13.98
CA ILE A 135 -13.28 -1.59 -14.32
C ILE A 135 -12.64 -2.88 -14.84
N LYS A 136 -12.21 -2.88 -16.10
CA LYS A 136 -11.43 -3.95 -16.72
C LYS A 136 -9.97 -3.55 -16.85
N ASP A 137 -9.11 -4.55 -17.05
CA ASP A 137 -7.68 -4.35 -17.29
C ASP A 137 -7.04 -3.45 -16.23
N ILE A 138 -7.22 -3.82 -14.96
CA ILE A 138 -6.63 -3.11 -13.83
C ILE A 138 -5.11 -3.09 -14.05
N SER A 139 -4.57 -1.89 -14.24
CA SER A 139 -3.19 -1.62 -14.57
C SER A 139 -2.50 -0.77 -13.49
N GLY A 140 -3.20 -0.46 -12.40
CA GLY A 140 -2.63 0.23 -11.27
C GLY A 140 -3.37 -0.04 -9.96
N LEU A 141 -2.60 -0.06 -8.88
CA LEU A 141 -3.07 -0.16 -7.50
C LEU A 141 -2.42 0.96 -6.69
N ASN A 142 -3.22 1.63 -5.88
CA ASN A 142 -2.74 2.63 -4.93
C ASN A 142 -3.14 2.22 -3.52
N ILE A 143 -2.16 1.77 -2.72
CA ILE A 143 -2.39 1.25 -1.38
C ILE A 143 -1.99 2.32 -0.38
N ARG A 144 -2.97 2.81 0.38
CA ARG A 144 -2.75 3.76 1.46
C ARG A 144 -2.75 3.05 2.79
N LEU A 145 -1.67 3.25 3.54
CA LEU A 145 -1.46 2.62 4.82
C LEU A 145 -2.16 3.42 5.92
N ALA A 146 -3.09 2.78 6.64
CA ALA A 146 -3.59 3.29 7.91
C ALA A 146 -2.43 3.39 8.91
N ASN A 147 -1.96 4.61 9.15
CA ASN A 147 -1.01 4.90 10.21
C ASN A 147 -1.78 5.21 11.50
N GLN A 148 -1.63 4.35 12.52
CA GLN A 148 -2.13 4.68 13.85
C GLN A 148 -1.21 5.75 14.46
N ILE A 149 -1.68 7.01 14.47
CA ILE A 149 -1.01 8.07 15.23
C ILE A 149 -1.53 8.05 16.68
N PHE A 150 -0.81 7.32 17.54
CA PHE A 150 -1.09 7.36 18.98
C PHE A 150 -0.86 8.78 19.53
N GLY A 151 -1.83 9.31 20.28
CA GLY A 151 -1.79 10.66 20.86
C GLY A 151 -2.44 11.76 20.02
N CYS A 152 -2.89 11.49 18.78
CA CYS A 152 -3.60 12.48 17.96
C CYS A 152 -4.90 12.99 18.60
N SER A 153 -5.60 12.16 19.39
CA SER A 153 -6.85 12.51 20.06
C SER A 153 -6.66 13.21 21.41
N GLN A 154 -5.48 13.17 22.04
CA GLN A 154 -5.27 13.77 23.37
C GLN A 154 -5.46 15.29 23.37
N LYS A 155 -5.23 15.96 22.25
CA LYS A 155 -5.50 17.40 22.10
C LYS A 155 -6.99 17.71 21.90
N ALA A 156 -7.77 16.77 21.36
CA ALA A 156 -9.20 16.95 21.12
C ALA A 156 -10.05 16.62 22.37
N ILE A 157 -9.60 15.68 23.22
CA ILE A 157 -10.29 15.30 24.47
C ILE A 157 -10.36 16.46 25.48
N LYS A 158 -9.51 17.49 25.39
CA LYS A 158 -9.60 18.67 26.27
C LYS A 158 -10.84 19.54 26.05
N TYR A 159 -11.67 19.22 25.04
CA TYR A 159 -12.86 20.00 24.67
C TYR A 159 -14.15 19.15 24.62
N LEU A 160 -14.12 17.93 25.19
CA LEU A 160 -15.28 17.07 25.45
C LEU A 160 -15.46 16.89 26.95
#